data_AF-A0A661VKR5-F1
#
_entry.id   AF-A0A661VKR5-F1
#
_cell.length_a   1.000
_cell.length_b   1.000
_cell.length_c   1.000
_cell.angle_alpha   90.00
_cell.angle_beta   90.00
_cell.angle_gamma   90.00
#
_symmetry.space_group_name_H-M   'P 1'
#
loop_
_entity.id
_entity.type
_entity.pdbx_description
1 polymer ?
#
loop_
_entity_poly.entity_id
_entity_poly.type
_entity_poly.pdbx_seq_one_letter_code
_entity_poly.pdbx_strand_id
1 'polypeptide(L)' 'SDAEAALALDPNSAEAHFLLGGVYEAQDRKREAIAELQQAADLARQAGNDTLYVLATTRLAMLLQAGAASPGGE' A
#
# COMPACT_ATOMS: atom_id res chain seq x y z
N SER A 1 -8.80 -6.65 11.41
CA SER A 1 -7.94 -5.48 11.73
C SER A 1 -8.70 -4.20 11.48
N ASP A 2 -8.38 -3.11 12.18
CA ASP A 2 -9.07 -1.80 12.08
C ASP A 2 -9.17 -1.25 10.64
N ALA A 3 -8.23 -1.63 9.77
CA ALA A 3 -8.23 -1.28 8.35
C ALA A 3 -9.41 -1.87 7.54
N GLU A 4 -9.86 -3.09 7.85
CA GLU A 4 -11.02 -3.71 7.17
C GLU A 4 -12.32 -3.02 7.58
N ALA A 5 -12.41 -2.58 8.84
CA ALA A 5 -13.53 -1.78 9.32
C ALA A 5 -13.54 -0.38 8.68
N ALA A 6 -12.37 0.22 8.46
CA ALA A 6 -12.24 1.49 7.76
C ALA A 6 -12.73 1.40 6.30
N LEU A 7 -12.43 0.31 5.59
CA LEU A 7 -12.98 0.05 4.25
C LEU A 7 -14.49 -0.23 4.26
N ALA A 8 -15.03 -0.81 5.34
CA ALA A 8 -16.47 -1.01 5.49
C ALA A 8 -17.22 0.32 5.72
N LEU A 9 -16.55 1.32 6.27
CA LEU A 9 -17.10 2.66 6.51
C LEU A 9 -16.94 3.57 5.28
N ASP A 10 -15.76 3.58 4.66
CA ASP A 10 -15.52 4.29 3.42
C ASP A 10 -14.60 3.45 2.50
N PRO A 11 -15.16 2.75 1.51
CA PRO A 11 -14.39 1.88 0.62
C PRO A 11 -13.48 2.66 -0.35
N ASN A 12 -13.58 4.00 -0.39
CA ASN A 12 -12.73 4.86 -1.20
C ASN A 12 -11.73 5.65 -0.34
N SER A 13 -11.53 5.25 0.92
CA SER A 13 -10.59 5.90 1.80
C SER A 13 -9.17 5.49 1.42
N ALA A 14 -8.44 6.42 0.81
CA ALA A 14 -7.03 6.25 0.48
C ALA A 14 -6.20 5.83 1.71
N GLU A 15 -6.55 6.34 2.89
CA GLU A 15 -5.85 6.05 4.15
C GLU A 15 -6.15 4.62 4.63
N ALA A 16 -7.37 4.14 4.47
CA ALA A 16 -7.74 2.76 4.78
C ALA A 16 -6.97 1.76 3.93
N HIS A 17 -6.89 2.00 2.61
CA HIS A 17 -6.07 1.20 1.71
C HIS A 17 -4.57 1.27 2.05
N PHE A 18 -4.05 2.43 2.44
CA PHE A 18 -2.64 2.56 2.86
C PHE A 18 -2.35 1.73 4.13
N LEU A 19 -3.24 1.80 5.12
CA LEU A 19 -3.13 1.03 6.36
C LEU A 19 -3.22 -0.47 6.09
N LEU A 20 -4.16 -0.90 5.23
CA LEU A 20 -4.29 -2.31 4.86
C LEU A 20 -3.05 -2.81 4.10
N GLY A 21 -2.47 -1.97 3.24
CA GLY A 21 -1.19 -2.24 2.59
C GLY A 21 -0.05 -2.49 3.59
N GLY A 22 0.05 -1.66 4.64
CA GLY A 22 1.00 -1.86 5.72
C GLY A 22 0.73 -3.13 6.55
N VAL A 23 -0.54 -3.48 6.77
CA VAL A 23 -0.93 -4.73 7.45
C VAL A 23 -0.53 -5.95 6.63
N TYR A 24 -0.74 -5.95 5.31
CA TYR A 24 -0.31 -7.04 4.44
C TYR A 24 1.21 -7.12 4.31
N GLU A 25 1.91 -5.98 4.30
CA GLU A 25 3.38 -5.93 4.36
C GLU A 25 3.90 -6.63 5.62
N ALA A 26 3.31 -6.34 6.79
CA ALA A 26 3.68 -6.99 8.05
C ALA A 26 3.37 -8.50 8.08
N GLN A 27 2.42 -8.95 7.26
CA GLN A 27 2.08 -10.38 7.09
C GLN A 27 2.92 -11.09 6.02
N ASP A 28 3.95 -10.43 5.46
CA ASP A 28 4.75 -10.91 4.31
C ASP A 28 3.92 -11.13 3.01
N ARG A 29 2.66 -10.65 2.99
CA ARG A 29 1.74 -10.74 1.86
C ARG A 29 2.02 -9.61 0.88
N LYS A 30 3.23 -9.60 0.31
CA LYS A 30 3.73 -8.52 -0.57
C LYS A 30 2.81 -8.21 -1.74
N ARG A 31 2.22 -9.23 -2.38
CA ARG A 31 1.31 -9.03 -3.53
C ARG A 31 0.08 -8.22 -3.15
N GLU A 32 -0.46 -8.46 -1.97
CA GLU A 32 -1.67 -7.82 -1.48
C GLU A 32 -1.35 -6.44 -0.94
N ALA A 33 -0.21 -6.29 -0.26
CA ALA A 33 0.32 -4.99 0.13
C ALA A 33 0.48 -4.04 -1.08
N ILE A 34 1.04 -4.55 -2.18
CA ILE A 34 1.19 -3.81 -3.45
C ILE A 34 -0.16 -3.38 -4.00
N ALA A 35 -1.16 -4.28 -4.02
CA ALA A 35 -2.49 -3.96 -4.54
C ALA A 35 -3.16 -2.84 -3.72
N GLU A 36 -3.14 -2.93 -2.40
CA GLU A 36 -3.73 -1.93 -1.51
C GLU A 36 -2.99 -0.59 -1.58
N LEU A 37 -1.67 -0.58 -1.59
CA LEU A 37 -0.88 0.65 -1.72
C LEU A 37 -1.10 1.34 -3.08
N GLN A 38 -1.38 0.57 -4.13
CA GLN A 38 -1.69 1.12 -5.44
C GLN A 38 -3.08 1.79 -5.47
N GLN A 39 -4.08 1.19 -4.83
CA GLN A 39 -5.39 1.84 -4.61
C GLN A 39 -5.26 3.10 -3.77
N ALA A 40 -4.49 3.04 -2.67
CA ALA A 40 -4.22 4.19 -1.81
C ALA A 40 -3.61 5.37 -2.60
N ALA A 41 -2.63 5.09 -3.46
CA ALA A 41 -2.01 6.12 -4.29
C ALA A 41 -3.00 6.75 -5.28
N ASP A 42 -3.82 5.94 -5.97
CA ASP A 42 -4.78 6.46 -6.93
C ASP A 42 -5.87 7.31 -6.27
N LEU A 43 -6.42 6.84 -5.14
CA LEU A 43 -7.41 7.58 -4.36
C LEU A 43 -6.82 8.85 -3.74
N ALA A 44 -5.58 8.80 -3.22
CA ALA A 44 -4.90 9.97 -2.69
C ALA A 44 -4.69 11.05 -3.77
N ARG A 45 -4.27 10.66 -4.98
CA ARG A 45 -4.14 11.56 -6.12
C ARG A 45 -5.48 12.19 -6.51
N GLN A 46 -6.55 11.40 -6.52
CA GLN A 46 -7.90 11.91 -6.82
C GLN A 46 -8.42 12.88 -5.75
N ALA A 47 -8.08 12.62 -4.48
CA ALA A 47 -8.45 13.48 -3.36
C ALA A 47 -7.56 14.73 -3.22
N GLY A 48 -6.50 14.88 -4.02
CA GLY A 48 -5.51 15.96 -3.87
C GLY A 48 -4.67 15.84 -2.61
N ASN A 49 -4.52 14.62 -2.07
CA ASN A 49 -3.69 14.35 -0.90
C ASN A 49 -2.29 13.93 -1.36
N ASP A 50 -1.47 14.91 -1.71
CA ASP A 50 -0.11 14.70 -2.20
C ASP A 50 0.78 13.95 -1.20
N THR A 51 0.61 14.20 0.11
CA THR A 51 1.40 13.51 1.15
C THR A 51 1.13 12.01 1.15
N LEU A 52 -0.14 11.61 1.17
CA LEU A 52 -0.50 10.20 1.16
C LEU A 52 -0.12 9.51 -0.15
N TYR A 53 -0.26 10.22 -1.28
CA TYR A 53 0.21 9.74 -2.58
C TYR A 53 1.71 9.44 -2.57
N VAL A 54 2.53 10.36 -2.06
CA VAL A 54 3.99 10.17 -1.95
C VAL A 54 4.33 9.02 -1.01
N LEU A 55 3.67 8.91 0.15
CA LEU A 55 3.89 7.80 1.08
C LEU A 55 3.53 6.44 0.46
N ALA A 56 2.36 6.34 -0.18
CA ALA A 56 1.90 5.12 -0.82
C ALA A 56 2.84 4.68 -1.95
N THR A 57 3.23 5.60 -2.83
CA THR A 57 4.14 5.32 -3.96
C THR A 57 5.56 5.00 -3.51
N THR A 58 6.06 5.64 -2.45
CA THR A 58 7.37 5.33 -1.86
C THR A 58 7.39 3.90 -1.34
N ARG A 59 6.36 3.52 -0.58
CA ARG A 59 6.25 2.19 0.02
C ARG A 59 6.04 1.11 -1.06
N LEU A 60 5.20 1.40 -2.06
CA LEU A 60 5.01 0.57 -3.24
C LEU A 60 6.33 0.31 -3.97
N ALA A 61 7.14 1.35 -4.20
CA ALA A 61 8.44 1.23 -4.84
C ALA A 61 9.41 0.36 -4.02
N MET A 62 9.43 0.51 -2.69
CA MET A 62 10.24 -0.33 -1.80
C MET A 62 9.85 -1.81 -1.90
N LEU A 63 8.55 -2.12 -1.94
CA LEU A 63 8.07 -3.51 -2.05
C LEU A 63 8.40 -4.14 -3.41
N LEU A 64 8.32 -3.37 -4.49
CA LEU A 64 8.71 -3.82 -5.83
C LEU A 64 10.23 -4.04 -5.93
N GLN A 65 11.04 -3.16 -5.34
CA GLN A 65 12.50 -3.31 -5.32
C GLN A 65 12.96 -4.44 -4.39
N ALA A 66 12.30 -4.64 -3.25
CA ALA A 66 12.55 -5.76 -2.35
C ALA A 66 12.17 -7.13 -2.98
N GLY A 67 11.38 -7.14 -4.05
CA GLY A 67 11.16 -8.31 -4.90
C GLY A 67 12.24 -8.50 -5.97
N ALA A 68 12.91 -7.42 -6.39
CA ALA A 68 13.99 -7.43 -7.38
C ALA A 68 15.38 -7.70 -6.78
N ALA A 69 15.56 -7.51 -5.48
CA ALA A 69 16.75 -7.91 -4.74
C ALA A 69 16.73 -9.43 -4.45
N SER A 70 16.79 -10.24 -5.49
CA SER A 70 17.44 -11.56 -5.38
C SER A 70 18.92 -11.34 -5.69
N PRO A 71 19.83 -11.28 -4.70
CA PRO A 71 21.21 -11.59 -5.00
C PRO A 71 21.20 -13.06 -5.42
N GLY A 72 21.34 -13.34 -6.72
CA GLY A 72 21.85 -14.65 -7.15
C GLY A 72 23.12 -14.90 -6.34
N GLY A 73 23.15 -15.94 -5.52
CA GLY A 73 23.46 -17.27 -6.02
C GLY A 73 24.96 -17.40 -5.91
N GLU A 74 25.42 -17.88 -4.75
CA GLU A 74 26.80 -18.34 -4.53
C GLU A 74 27.17 -19.46 -5.51
#